data_AF-A0A662SKQ8-F1
#
_entry.id   AF-A0A662SKQ8-F1
#
_cell.length_a   1.000
_cell.length_b   1.000
_cell.length_c   1.000
_cell.angle_alpha   90.00
_cell.angle_beta   90.00
_cell.angle_gamma   90.00
#
_symmetry.space_group_name_H-M   'P 1'
#
loop_
_entity.id
_entity.type
_entity.pdbx_description
1 polymer ?
#
loop_
_entity_poly.entity_id
_entity_poly.type
_entity_poly.pdbx_seq_one_letter_code
_entity_poly.pdbx_strand_id
1 'polypeptide(L)'
;MPAEVDVRLTIRGPRRFLTLLESSAGPEFRSMGFKVSPSEGSLELSVESLSLSRARALINSVLRLSAVVEAALNSLPRRPSGPRNP
;
A
#
# COMPACT_ATOMS: atom_id res chain seq x y z
N MET A 1 -31.49 -2.19 1.42
CA MET A 1 -30.40 -1.73 0.56
C MET A 1 -29.10 -2.36 1.06
N PRO A 2 -28.23 -2.91 0.20
CA PRO A 2 -26.91 -3.37 0.65
C PRO A 2 -26.14 -2.18 1.24
N ALA A 3 -25.47 -2.39 2.38
CA ALA A 3 -24.64 -1.34 2.97
C ALA A 3 -23.41 -1.10 2.09
N GLU A 4 -23.26 0.14 1.65
CA GLU A 4 -22.09 0.61 0.92
C GLU A 4 -21.21 1.42 1.86
N VAL A 5 -19.90 1.32 1.66
CA VAL A 5 -18.89 2.01 2.45
C VAL A 5 -17.83 2.60 1.53
N ASP A 6 -17.33 3.76 1.90
CA ASP A 6 -16.16 4.36 1.25
C ASP A 6 -14.90 3.87 1.95
N VAL A 7 -13.89 3.48 1.17
CA VAL A 7 -12.62 2.98 1.69
C VAL A 7 -11.50 3.90 1.25
N ARG A 8 -10.68 4.33 2.20
CA ARG A 8 -9.47 5.13 1.98
C ARG A 8 -8.28 4.47 2.66
N LEU A 9 -7.24 4.21 1.88
CA LEU A 9 -5.95 3.68 2.33
C LEU A 9 -4.87 4.72 2.09
N THR A 10 -4.03 4.96 3.09
CA THR A 10 -2.86 5.85 2.95
C THR A 10 -1.59 5.05 3.21
N ILE A 11 -0.72 4.98 2.21
CA ILE A 11 0.60 4.33 2.30
C ILE A 11 1.63 5.43 2.46
N ARG A 12 2.47 5.35 3.50
CA ARG A 12 3.54 6.33 3.77
C ARG A 12 4.90 5.69 3.56
N GLY A 13 5.84 6.42 2.98
CA GLY A 13 7.18 5.89 2.74
C GLY A 13 8.10 6.84 1.99
N PRO A 14 9.35 6.44 1.74
CA PRO A 14 10.30 7.23 0.95
C PRO A 14 9.74 7.50 -0.45
N ARG A 15 9.99 8.70 -0.98
CA ARG A 15 9.47 9.12 -2.30
C ARG A 15 9.77 8.11 -3.41
N ARG A 16 10.99 7.55 -3.44
CA ARG A 16 11.39 6.53 -4.42
C ARG A 16 10.52 5.27 -4.35
N PHE A 17 10.17 4.81 -3.14
CA PHE A 17 9.31 3.65 -2.95
C PHE A 17 7.89 3.94 -3.44
N LEU A 18 7.34 5.11 -3.08
CA LEU A 18 5.99 5.49 -3.46
C LEU A 18 5.85 5.67 -4.98
N THR A 19 6.84 6.27 -5.63
CA THR A 19 6.88 6.39 -7.10
C THR A 19 6.96 5.02 -7.78
N LEU A 20 7.77 4.09 -7.26
CA LEU A 20 7.84 2.72 -7.79
C LEU A 20 6.52 1.98 -7.61
N LEU A 21 5.88 2.12 -6.44
CA LEU A 21 4.60 1.50 -6.14
C LEU A 21 3.50 2.03 -7.07
N GLU A 22 3.42 3.35 -7.26
CA GLU A 22 2.48 3.96 -8.20
C GLU A 22 2.75 3.49 -9.64
N SER A 23 4.01 3.47 -10.07
CA SER A 23 4.36 3.06 -11.44
C SER A 23 4.10 1.57 -11.71
N SER A 24 4.28 0.70 -10.71
CA SER A 24 4.21 -0.76 -10.90
C SER A 24 2.80 -1.30 -10.64
N ALA A 25 2.17 -0.86 -9.55
CA ALA A 25 0.88 -1.38 -9.09
C ALA A 25 -0.27 -0.37 -9.28
N GLY A 26 0.01 0.91 -9.60
CA GLY A 26 -1.01 1.93 -9.84
C GLY A 26 -2.02 1.56 -10.95
N PRO A 27 -1.61 0.99 -12.10
CA PRO A 27 -2.56 0.53 -13.12
C PRO A 27 -3.53 -0.54 -12.59
N GLU A 28 -3.03 -1.49 -11.78
CA GLU A 28 -3.84 -2.53 -11.16
C GLU A 28 -4.83 -1.93 -10.15
N PHE A 29 -4.38 -1.00 -9.30
CA PHE A 29 -5.27 -0.30 -8.37
C PHE A 29 -6.39 0.44 -9.10
N ARG A 30 -6.08 1.17 -10.18
CA ARG A 30 -7.11 1.85 -10.99
C ARG A 30 -8.08 0.87 -11.62
N SER A 31 -7.61 -0.29 -12.09
CA SER A 31 -8.48 -1.34 -12.64
C SER A 31 -9.45 -1.93 -11.60
N MET A 32 -9.07 -1.91 -10.33
CA MET A 32 -9.90 -2.32 -9.19
C MET A 32 -10.87 -1.21 -8.73
N GLY A 33 -10.88 -0.05 -9.39
CA GLY A 33 -11.75 1.08 -9.08
C GLY A 33 -11.16 2.09 -8.09
N PHE A 34 -9.87 1.99 -7.76
CA PHE A 34 -9.23 2.98 -6.89
C PHE A 34 -8.86 4.24 -7.66
N LYS A 35 -9.16 5.37 -7.03
CA LYS A 35 -8.47 6.63 -7.28
C LYS A 35 -7.13 6.61 -6.57
N VAL A 36 -6.07 6.87 -7.34
CA VAL A 36 -4.68 6.89 -6.85
C VAL A 36 -4.20 8.34 -6.84
N SER A 37 -3.86 8.85 -5.66
CA SER A 37 -3.42 10.24 -5.46
C SER A 37 -2.05 10.26 -4.77
N PRO A 38 -0.95 10.46 -5.49
CA PRO A 38 0.37 10.63 -4.90
C PRO A 38 0.50 12.01 -4.24
N SER A 39 1.19 12.06 -3.10
CA SER A 39 1.52 13.28 -2.37
C SER A 39 2.95 13.18 -1.81
N GLU A 40 3.49 14.29 -1.30
CA GLU A 40 4.84 14.27 -0.74
C GLU A 40 4.89 13.36 0.51
N GLY A 41 5.62 12.25 0.38
CA GLY A 41 5.75 11.25 1.46
C GLY A 41 4.56 10.31 1.66
N SER A 42 3.53 10.35 0.79
CA SER A 42 2.42 9.39 0.84
C SER A 42 1.79 9.07 -0.52
N LEU A 43 1.14 7.92 -0.61
CA LEU A 43 0.28 7.51 -1.72
C LEU A 43 -1.09 7.17 -1.14
N GLU A 44 -2.12 7.84 -1.65
CA GLU A 44 -3.49 7.58 -1.24
C GLU A 44 -4.24 6.76 -2.28
N LEU A 45 -4.94 5.73 -1.82
CA LEU A 45 -5.84 4.91 -2.60
C LEU A 45 -7.25 5.06 -2.01
N SER A 46 -8.19 5.56 -2.79
CA SER A 46 -9.59 5.67 -2.36
C SER A 46 -10.55 5.05 -3.36
N VAL A 47 -11.65 4.50 -2.85
CA VAL A 47 -12.72 3.91 -3.65
C VAL A 47 -14.04 4.14 -2.92
N GLU A 48 -15.00 4.69 -3.65
CA GLU A 48 -16.29 5.08 -3.12
C GLU A 48 -17.33 3.98 -3.36
N SER A 49 -18.36 3.92 -2.51
CA SER A 49 -19.55 3.10 -2.69
C SER A 49 -19.26 1.61 -2.93
N LEU A 50 -18.40 1.02 -2.08
CA LEU A 50 -18.13 -0.42 -2.09
C LEU A 50 -19.14 -1.17 -1.24
N SER A 51 -19.75 -2.22 -1.79
CA SER A 51 -20.51 -3.17 -0.99
C SER A 51 -19.67 -3.69 0.18
N LEU A 52 -20.27 -3.85 1.35
CA LEU A 52 -19.59 -4.32 2.57
C LEU A 52 -18.76 -5.60 2.35
N SER A 53 -19.27 -6.55 1.56
CA SER A 53 -18.57 -7.80 1.23
C SER A 53 -17.27 -7.57 0.45
N ARG A 54 -17.29 -6.68 -0.54
CA ARG A 54 -16.10 -6.31 -1.30
C ARG A 54 -15.13 -5.48 -0.47
N ALA A 55 -15.63 -4.54 0.35
CA ALA A 55 -14.78 -3.79 1.28
C ALA A 55 -14.04 -4.71 2.25
N ARG A 56 -14.73 -5.74 2.78
CA ARG A 56 -14.12 -6.76 3.66
C ARG A 56 -13.06 -7.58 2.94
N ALA A 57 -13.32 -8.01 1.70
CA ALA A 57 -12.33 -8.73 0.89
C ALA A 57 -11.09 -7.86 0.63
N LEU A 58 -11.30 -6.57 0.42
CA LEU A 58 -10.25 -5.61 0.17
C LEU A 58 -9.37 -5.36 1.40
N ILE A 59 -9.99 -5.13 2.56
CA ILE A 59 -9.28 -5.00 3.84
C ILE A 59 -8.43 -6.25 4.12
N ASN A 60 -8.99 -7.44 3.92
CA ASN A 60 -8.23 -8.69 4.07
C ASN A 60 -7.04 -8.79 3.11
N SER A 61 -7.19 -8.30 1.88
CA SER A 61 -6.11 -8.29 0.89
C SER A 61 -5.00 -7.33 1.29
N VAL A 62 -5.35 -6.14 1.78
CA VAL A 62 -4.37 -5.16 2.29
C VAL A 62 -3.62 -5.70 3.50
N LEU A 63 -4.32 -6.33 4.46
CA LEU A 63 -3.68 -6.94 5.65
C LEU A 63 -2.71 -8.07 5.28
N ARG A 64 -3.03 -8.85 4.24
CA ARG A 64 -2.11 -9.86 3.71
C ARG A 64 -0.90 -9.21 3.03
N LEU A 65 -1.14 -8.17 2.24
CA LEU A 65 -0.08 -7.43 1.57
C LEU A 65 0.89 -6.82 2.59
N SER A 66 0.38 -6.25 3.70
CA SER A 66 1.25 -5.69 4.74
C SER A 66 2.14 -6.76 5.38
N ALA A 67 1.62 -7.96 5.63
CA ALA A 67 2.41 -9.07 6.15
C ALA A 67 3.51 -9.51 5.18
N VAL A 68 3.22 -9.55 3.87
CA VAL A 68 4.20 -9.86 2.83
C VAL A 68 5.27 -8.78 2.73
N VAL A 69 4.89 -7.51 2.76
CA VAL A 69 5.82 -6.37 2.73
C VAL A 69 6.71 -6.38 3.97
N GLU A 70 6.15 -6.63 5.15
CA GLU A 70 6.92 -6.73 6.39
C GLU A 70 7.91 -7.90 6.35
N ALA A 71 7.49 -9.08 5.87
CA ALA A 71 8.38 -10.21 5.66
C ALA A 71 9.50 -9.88 4.65
N ALA A 72 9.17 -9.23 3.54
CA ALA A 72 10.13 -8.80 2.53
C ALA A 72 11.15 -7.80 3.11
N LEU A 73 10.69 -6.79 3.85
CA LEU A 73 11.55 -5.83 4.53
C LEU A 73 12.48 -6.49 5.56
N ASN A 74 11.97 -7.47 6.31
CA ASN A 74 12.75 -8.24 7.27
C ASN A 74 13.76 -9.20 6.59
N SER A 75 13.49 -9.61 5.35
CA SER A 75 14.39 -10.47 4.56
C SER A 75 15.52 -9.71 3.87
N LEU A 76 15.46 -8.37 3.81
CA LEU A 76 16.53 -7.57 3.22
C LEU A 76 17.78 -7.66 4.11
N PRO A 77 18.98 -7.86 3.51
CA PRO A 77 20.21 -7.90 4.28
C PRO A 77 20.39 -6.58 5.02
N ARG A 78 20.40 -6.66 6.35
CA ARG A 78 20.77 -5.51 7.19
C ARG A 78 22.17 -5.10 6.77
N ARG A 79 22.30 -3.88 6.25
CA ARG A 79 23.61 -3.30 5.90
C ARG A 79 24.53 -3.51 7.10
N PRO A 80 25.71 -4.15 6.95
CA PRO A 80 26.62 -4.30 8.06
C PRO A 80 26.97 -2.89 8.53
N SER A 81 26.65 -2.58 9.76
CA SER A 81 27.19 -1.43 10.47
C SER A 81 28.70 -1.63 10.43
N GLY A 82 29.37 -0.95 9.49
CA GLY A 82 30.82 -1.01 9.37
C GLY A 82 31.46 -0.67 10.72
N PRO A 83 32.61 -1.29 11.05
CA PRO A 83 33.22 -1.12 12.36
C PRO A 83 33.48 0.38 12.61
N ARG A 84 33.08 0.85 13.79
CA ARG A 84 33.68 2.05 14.39
C ARG A 84 35.18 1.76 14.44
N ASN A 85 35.92 2.33 13.51
CA ASN A 85 37.38 2.33 13.55
C ASN A 85 37.85 3.26 14.68
N PRO A 86 39.06 3.01 15.20
CA PRO A 86 39.38 2.84 16.63
C PRO A 86 39.32 4.10 17.49
#